data_AF-A0A7S0XRY4-F1
#
_entry.id   AF-A0A7S0XRY4-F1
#
_cell.length_a   1.000
_cell.length_b   1.000
_cell.length_c   1.000
_cell.angle_alpha   90.00
_cell.angle_beta   90.00
_cell.angle_gamma   90.00
#
_symmetry.space_group_name_H-M   'P 1'
#
loop_
_entity.id
_entity.type
_entity.pdbx_description
1 polymer ?
#
loop_
_entity_poly.entity_id
_entity_poly.type
_entity_poly.pdbx_seq_one_letter_code
_entity_poly.pdbx_strand_id
1 'polypeptide(L)'
;SPYVEGGVLVAAAAAVCLRVLLLLSESVREAVSSRVEVSTPVSAFIRIREGAFLWEQGASPYVGDSLHRPPFVLFFFYPLVAAGDTVCAFALASLDALVAVVLYRVASEYIRSEEARPSCSLRGKLAKYGVEDAERWRVPEGGSMAGE
;
A
#
# COMPACT_ATOMS: atom_id res chain seq x y z
N SER A 1 12.77 18.49 0.70
CA SER A 1 12.96 19.29 1.94
C SER A 1 13.07 18.34 3.11
N PRO A 2 14.09 18.47 3.98
CA PRO A 2 14.36 17.52 5.08
C PRO A 2 13.19 17.36 6.07
N TYR A 3 12.30 18.35 6.15
CA TYR A 3 11.07 18.30 6.94
C TYR A 3 10.04 17.31 6.41
N VAL A 4 9.99 17.09 5.09
CA VAL A 4 9.06 16.14 4.46
C VAL A 4 9.54 14.70 4.68
N GLU A 5 10.85 14.46 4.59
CA GLU A 5 11.44 13.15 4.86
C GLU A 5 11.30 12.76 6.34
N GLY A 6 11.52 13.71 7.26
CA GLY A 6 11.29 13.50 8.69
C GLY A 6 9.83 13.14 9.01
N GLY A 7 8.87 13.84 8.40
CA GLY A 7 7.44 13.56 8.57
C GLY A 7 7.05 12.15 8.10
N VAL A 8 7.61 11.69 6.97
CA VAL A 8 7.37 10.34 6.44
C VAL A 8 7.90 9.26 7.36
N LEU A 9 9.10 9.46 7.93
CA LEU A 9 9.68 8.51 8.89
C LEU A 9 8.86 8.44 10.19
N VAL A 10 8.39 9.58 10.70
CA VAL A 10 7.52 9.61 11.89
C VAL A 10 6.19 8.92 11.61
N ALA A 11 5.57 9.17 10.46
CA ALA A 11 4.32 8.51 10.07
C ALA A 11 4.51 6.99 9.91
N ALA A 12 5.61 6.56 9.28
CA ALA A 12 5.94 5.14 9.15
C ALA A 12 6.17 4.49 10.52
N ALA A 13 6.93 5.13 11.41
CA ALA A 13 7.16 4.64 12.76
C ALA A 13 5.84 4.53 13.56
N ALA A 14 4.99 5.55 13.49
CA ALA A 14 3.68 5.53 14.14
C ALA A 14 2.79 4.41 13.59
N ALA A 15 2.77 4.18 12.27
CA ALA A 15 2.03 3.11 11.64
C ALA A 15 2.53 1.72 12.09
N VAL A 16 3.84 1.51 12.15
CA VAL A 16 4.44 0.26 12.65
C VAL A 16 4.08 0.04 14.12
N CYS A 17 4.20 1.06 14.97
CA CYS A 17 3.80 0.98 16.38
C CYS A 17 2.32 0.62 16.53
N LEU A 18 1.43 1.28 15.79
CA LEU A 18 0.01 0.96 15.76
C LEU A 18 -0.22 -0.48 15.32
N ARG A 19 0.48 -0.95 14.28
CA ARG A 19 0.38 -2.33 13.79
C ARG A 19 0.78 -3.34 14.86
N VAL A 20 1.87 -3.10 15.58
CA VAL A 20 2.31 -3.96 16.70
C VAL A 20 1.28 -3.96 17.83
N LEU A 21 0.75 -2.80 18.21
CA LEU A 21 -0.29 -2.70 19.24
C LEU A 21 -1.55 -3.49 18.86
N LEU A 22 -1.99 -3.40 17.60
CA LEU A 22 -3.13 -4.17 17.09
C LEU A 22 -2.84 -5.67 17.07
N LEU A 23 -1.61 -6.08 16.73
CA LEU A 23 -1.21 -7.48 16.77
C LEU A 23 -1.19 -8.05 18.18
N LEU A 24 -0.91 -7.25 19.21
CA LEU A 24 -0.93 -7.68 20.61
C LEU A 24 -2.35 -7.74 21.20
N SER A 25 -3.34 -7.11 20.55
CA SER A 25 -4.71 -7.05 21.03
C SER A 25 -5.56 -8.20 20.47
N GLU A 26 -5.81 -9.22 21.28
CA GLU A 26 -6.65 -10.37 20.92
C GLU A 26 -8.08 -9.95 20.57
N SER A 27 -8.69 -9.10 21.40
CA SER A 27 -10.08 -8.65 21.22
C SER A 27 -10.30 -7.94 19.89
N VAL A 28 -9.31 -7.17 19.43
CA VAL A 28 -9.38 -6.49 18.14
C VAL A 28 -9.28 -7.50 16.99
N ARG A 29 -8.42 -8.52 17.08
CA ARG A 29 -8.32 -9.55 16.03
C ARG A 29 -9.62 -10.32 15.87
N GLU A 30 -10.25 -10.73 16.97
CA GLU A 30 -11.54 -11.42 16.92
C GLU A 30 -12.65 -10.53 16.35
N ALA A 31 -12.71 -9.27 16.79
CA ALA A 31 -13.69 -8.31 16.29
C ALA A 31 -13.52 -8.02 14.80
N VAL A 32 -12.29 -8.02 14.28
CA VAL A 32 -12.02 -7.83 12.85
C VAL A 32 -12.32 -9.12 12.08
N SER A 33 -11.87 -10.28 12.56
CA SER A 33 -12.04 -11.57 11.86
C SER A 33 -13.51 -11.98 11.68
N SER A 34 -14.41 -11.47 12.52
CA SER A 34 -15.84 -11.72 12.42
C SER A 34 -16.56 -10.85 11.38
N ARG A 35 -15.88 -9.85 10.78
CA ARG A 35 -16.51 -8.97 9.79
C ARG A 35 -16.56 -9.59 8.40
N VAL A 36 -17.71 -9.46 7.76
CA VAL A 36 -17.93 -9.95 6.39
C VAL A 36 -17.05 -9.25 5.35
N GLU A 37 -16.68 -7.98 5.56
CA GLU A 37 -15.80 -7.21 4.67
C GLU A 37 -14.40 -7.82 4.53
N VAL A 38 -13.90 -8.44 5.60
CA VAL A 38 -12.59 -9.11 5.62
C VAL A 38 -12.69 -10.63 5.50
N SER A 39 -13.90 -11.18 5.37
CA SER A 39 -14.11 -12.64 5.27
C SER A 39 -13.39 -13.26 4.07
N THR A 40 -13.34 -12.55 2.94
CA THR A 40 -12.68 -13.01 1.72
C THR A 40 -11.15 -13.12 1.89
N PRO A 41 -10.44 -12.06 2.34
CA PRO A 41 -9.00 -12.17 2.59
C PRO A 41 -8.67 -13.12 3.75
N VAL A 42 -9.51 -13.21 4.79
CA VAL A 42 -9.32 -14.16 5.89
C VAL A 42 -9.45 -15.61 5.40
N SER A 43 -10.53 -15.94 4.71
CA SER A 43 -10.77 -17.28 4.16
C SER A 43 -9.69 -17.70 3.18
N ALA A 44 -9.17 -16.74 2.40
CA ALA A 44 -8.06 -16.96 1.50
C ALA A 44 -6.78 -17.39 2.21
N PHE A 45 -6.44 -16.73 3.32
CA PHE A 45 -5.25 -17.05 4.10
C PHE A 45 -5.40 -18.37 4.86
N ILE A 46 -6.60 -18.66 5.38
CA ILE A 46 -6.92 -19.96 6.01
C ILE A 46 -6.67 -21.11 5.03
N ARG A 47 -7.18 -21.01 3.79
CA ARG A 47 -6.93 -22.04 2.76
C ARG A 47 -5.45 -22.23 2.44
N ILE A 48 -4.63 -21.17 2.48
CA ILE A 48 -3.17 -21.29 2.32
C ILE A 48 -2.55 -22.06 3.48
N ARG A 49 -3.00 -21.83 4.72
CA ARG A 49 -2.54 -22.59 5.90
C ARG A 49 -2.94 -24.06 5.81
N GLU A 50 -4.18 -24.34 5.43
CA GLU A 50 -4.66 -25.71 5.20
C GLU A 50 -3.86 -26.39 4.09
N GLY A 51 -3.58 -25.69 3.00
CA GLY A 51 -2.74 -26.20 1.92
C GLY A 51 -1.30 -26.48 2.37
N ALA A 52 -0.70 -25.60 3.18
CA ALA A 52 0.62 -25.83 3.75
C ALA A 52 0.65 -27.06 4.68
N PHE A 53 -0.39 -27.22 5.50
CA PHE A 53 -0.54 -28.39 6.36
C PHE A 53 -0.67 -29.70 5.57
N LEU A 54 -1.47 -29.73 4.50
CA LEU A 54 -1.58 -30.90 3.63
C LEU A 54 -0.24 -31.24 2.97
N TRP A 55 0.48 -30.21 2.52
CA TRP A 55 1.82 -30.37 1.95
C TRP A 55 2.80 -31.02 2.92
N GLU A 56 2.81 -30.58 4.18
CA GLU A 56 3.64 -31.18 5.24
C GLU A 56 3.28 -32.65 5.52
N GLN A 57 2.01 -33.02 5.36
CA GLN A 57 1.54 -34.41 5.52
C GLN A 57 1.78 -35.29 4.28
N GLY A 58 2.45 -34.78 3.25
CA GLY A 58 2.71 -35.52 2.01
C GLY A 58 1.48 -35.67 1.10
N ALA A 59 0.40 -34.95 1.40
CA ALA A 59 -0.78 -34.85 0.54
C ALA A 59 -0.65 -33.66 -0.41
N SER A 60 -1.19 -33.80 -1.63
CA SER A 60 -1.20 -32.68 -2.58
C SER A 60 -2.27 -31.65 -2.18
N PRO A 61 -1.90 -30.37 -1.94
CA PRO A 61 -2.85 -29.30 -1.60
C PRO A 61 -3.81 -28.95 -2.74
N TYR A 62 -3.45 -29.36 -3.95
CA TYR A 62 -4.14 -29.06 -5.21
C TYR A 62 -5.12 -30.15 -5.63
N VAL A 63 -5.23 -31.21 -4.85
CA VAL A 63 -6.21 -32.28 -5.11
C VAL A 63 -7.51 -31.93 -4.39
N GLY A 64 -8.62 -31.90 -5.13
CA GLY A 64 -9.94 -31.57 -4.58
C GLY A 64 -10.19 -30.06 -4.45
N ASP A 65 -10.95 -29.65 -3.43
CA ASP A 65 -11.39 -28.25 -3.21
C ASP A 65 -10.53 -27.45 -2.21
N SER A 66 -9.40 -28.03 -1.77
CA SER A 66 -8.61 -27.45 -0.68
C SER A 66 -7.91 -26.14 -1.07
N LEU A 67 -7.20 -26.11 -2.21
CA LEU A 67 -6.46 -24.93 -2.65
C LEU A 67 -6.55 -24.72 -4.16
N HIS A 68 -7.27 -23.69 -4.58
CA HIS A 68 -7.40 -23.26 -5.98
C HIS A 68 -6.52 -22.06 -6.36
N ARG A 69 -5.60 -21.66 -5.48
CA ARG A 69 -4.67 -20.54 -5.74
C ARG A 69 -3.45 -21.02 -6.50
N PRO A 70 -2.84 -20.20 -7.36
CA PRO A 70 -1.66 -20.62 -8.11
C PRO A 70 -0.54 -21.20 -7.21
N PRO A 71 0.21 -22.22 -7.67
CA PRO A 71 1.27 -22.89 -6.90
C PRO A 71 2.34 -21.95 -6.35
N PHE A 72 2.63 -20.85 -7.06
CA PHE A 72 3.58 -19.85 -6.58
C PHE A 72 3.14 -19.20 -5.27
N VAL A 73 1.83 -19.03 -5.04
CA VAL A 73 1.33 -18.41 -3.81
C VAL A 73 1.69 -19.29 -2.62
N LEU A 74 1.45 -20.59 -2.72
CA LEU A 74 1.85 -21.52 -1.68
C LEU A 74 3.37 -21.52 -1.49
N PHE A 75 4.14 -21.53 -2.58
CA PHE A 75 5.61 -21.48 -2.52
C PHE A 75 6.14 -20.26 -1.74
N PHE A 76 5.59 -19.06 -1.96
CA PHE A 76 6.02 -17.86 -1.26
C PHE A 76 5.53 -17.82 0.20
N PHE A 77 4.31 -18.27 0.48
CA PHE A 77 3.72 -18.16 1.82
C PHE A 77 4.06 -19.34 2.73
N TYR A 78 4.40 -20.50 2.19
CA TYR A 78 4.78 -21.69 2.96
C TYR A 78 5.84 -21.41 4.03
N PRO A 79 7.01 -20.82 3.72
CA PRO A 79 8.02 -20.56 4.74
C PRO A 79 7.54 -19.58 5.82
N LEU A 80 6.66 -18.62 5.47
CA LEU A 80 6.10 -17.68 6.43
C LEU A 80 5.12 -18.37 7.38
N VAL A 81 4.26 -19.24 6.86
CA VAL A 81 3.30 -20.02 7.65
C VAL A 81 4.02 -21.02 8.55
N ALA A 82 5.03 -21.72 8.02
CA ALA A 82 5.84 -22.68 8.77
C ALA A 82 6.66 -22.02 9.91
N ALA A 83 7.03 -20.74 9.77
CA ALA A 83 7.72 -19.98 10.80
C ALA A 83 6.81 -19.52 11.97
N GLY A 84 5.49 -19.70 11.84
CA GLY A 84 4.50 -19.39 12.87
C GLY A 84 3.81 -18.03 12.71
N ASP A 85 2.65 -17.90 13.35
CA ASP A 85 1.72 -16.77 13.14
C ASP A 85 2.33 -15.41 13.52
N THR A 86 3.17 -15.36 14.56
CA THR A 86 3.87 -14.13 14.96
C THR A 86 4.89 -13.69 13.91
N VAL A 87 5.72 -14.60 13.41
CA VAL A 87 6.73 -14.30 12.38
C VAL A 87 6.03 -13.88 11.09
N CYS A 88 4.98 -14.60 10.70
CA CYS A 88 4.16 -14.25 9.54
C CYS A 88 3.57 -12.84 9.67
N ALA A 89 3.02 -12.49 10.84
CA ALA A 89 2.45 -11.16 11.08
C ALA A 89 3.51 -10.04 10.95
N PHE A 90 4.70 -10.22 11.53
CA PHE A 90 5.79 -9.25 11.40
C PHE A 90 6.33 -9.16 9.97
N ALA A 91 6.45 -10.28 9.26
CA ALA A 91 6.88 -10.31 7.87
C ALA A 91 5.90 -9.54 6.97
N LEU A 92 4.60 -9.77 7.14
CA LEU A 92 3.55 -9.05 6.40
C LEU A 92 3.52 -7.55 6.76
N ALA A 93 3.70 -7.20 8.03
CA ALA A 93 3.79 -5.80 8.45
C ALA A 93 5.02 -5.10 7.84
N SER A 94 6.14 -5.80 7.75
CA SER A 94 7.38 -5.30 7.14
C SER A 94 7.23 -5.13 5.63
N LEU A 95 6.54 -6.06 4.97
CA LEU A 95 6.19 -5.95 3.55
C LEU A 95 5.30 -4.73 3.29
N ASP A 96 4.30 -4.49 4.14
CA ASP A 96 3.41 -3.33 4.04
C ASP A 96 4.19 -2.00 4.18
N ALA A 97 5.12 -1.94 5.14
CA ALA A 97 6.02 -0.79 5.28
C ALA A 97 6.93 -0.59 4.06
N LEU A 98 7.46 -1.67 3.48
CA LEU A 98 8.24 -1.62 2.25
C LEU A 98 7.42 -1.08 1.08
N VAL A 99 6.18 -1.57 0.93
CA VAL A 99 5.25 -1.09 -0.11
C VAL A 99 4.98 0.40 0.07
N ALA A 100 4.74 0.86 1.30
CA ALA A 100 4.53 2.28 1.59
C ALA A 100 5.74 3.14 1.19
N VAL A 101 6.96 2.69 1.49
CA VAL A 101 8.19 3.38 1.09
C VAL A 101 8.34 3.43 -0.43
N VAL A 102 8.11 2.31 -1.12
CA VAL A 102 8.20 2.25 -2.59
C VAL A 102 7.16 3.18 -3.22
N LEU A 103 5.91 3.14 -2.75
CA LEU A 103 4.86 4.03 -3.24
C LEU A 103 5.18 5.50 -3.01
N TYR A 104 5.73 5.85 -1.85
CA TYR A 104 6.19 7.21 -1.57
C TYR A 104 7.28 7.67 -2.56
N ARG A 105 8.26 6.81 -2.84
CA ARG A 105 9.34 7.10 -3.80
C ARG A 105 8.78 7.29 -5.22
N VAL A 106 7.87 6.41 -5.64
CA VAL A 106 7.24 6.50 -6.96
C VAL A 106 6.39 7.77 -7.08
N ALA A 107 5.58 8.08 -6.06
CA ALA A 107 4.72 9.27 -6.05
C ALA A 107 5.54 10.57 -6.05
N SER A 108 6.62 10.64 -5.26
CA SER A 108 7.49 11.81 -5.23
C SER A 108 8.24 12.03 -6.53
N GLU A 109 8.70 10.97 -7.18
CA GLU A 109 9.33 11.07 -8.50
C GLU A 109 8.32 11.46 -9.58
N TYR A 110 7.09 10.93 -9.51
CA TYR A 110 6.00 11.31 -10.41
C TYR A 110 5.68 12.80 -10.30
N ILE A 111 5.50 13.34 -9.09
CA ILE A 111 5.24 14.77 -8.87
C ILE A 111 6.39 15.62 -9.40
N ARG A 112 7.64 15.24 -9.11
CA ARG A 112 8.81 15.95 -9.63
C ARG A 112 8.84 15.94 -11.16
N SER A 113 8.49 14.82 -11.78
CA SER A 113 8.46 14.72 -13.25
C SER A 113 7.39 15.62 -13.88
N GLU A 114 6.27 15.85 -13.20
CA GLU A 114 5.22 16.77 -13.63
C GLU A 114 5.60 18.23 -13.39
N GLU A 115 6.28 18.57 -12.29
CA GLU A 115 6.82 19.93 -12.06
C GLU A 115 7.97 20.27 -13.03
N ALA A 116 8.83 19.28 -13.32
CA ALA A 116 9.95 19.43 -14.26
C ALA A 116 9.51 19.41 -15.73
N ARG A 117 8.24 19.08 -16.02
CA ARG A 117 7.65 19.31 -17.34
C ARG A 117 7.44 20.82 -17.48
N PRO A 118 8.23 21.53 -18.29
CA PRO A 118 7.97 22.94 -18.49
C PRO A 118 6.62 23.08 -19.18
N SER A 119 5.74 23.92 -18.63
CA SER A 119 4.53 24.44 -19.30
C SER A 119 4.81 25.07 -20.69
N CYS A 120 6.08 25.10 -21.12
CA CYS A 120 6.54 25.36 -22.48
C CYS A 120 5.91 24.44 -23.54
N SER A 121 5.42 23.24 -23.18
CA SER A 121 4.55 22.48 -24.10
C SER A 121 3.07 22.86 -23.98
N LEU A 122 2.59 23.39 -22.86
CA LEU A 122 1.18 23.79 -22.74
C LEU A 122 0.89 24.97 -23.67
N ARG A 123 1.77 25.98 -23.73
CA ARG A 123 1.61 27.11 -24.65
C ARG A 123 1.64 26.69 -26.12
N GLY A 124 2.53 25.76 -26.51
CA GLY A 124 2.57 25.20 -27.86
C GLY A 124 1.39 24.26 -28.18
N LYS A 125 0.92 23.47 -27.21
CA LYS A 125 -0.27 22.63 -27.34
C LYS A 125 -1.55 23.48 -27.40
N LEU A 126 -1.65 24.54 -26.61
CA LEU A 126 -2.78 25.48 -26.59
C LEU A 126 -2.80 26.37 -27.85
N ALA A 127 -1.64 26.79 -28.36
CA ALA A 127 -1.53 27.46 -29.65
C ALA A 127 -2.04 26.58 -30.81
N LYS A 128 -1.81 25.26 -30.77
CA LYS A 128 -2.39 24.31 -31.74
C LYS A 128 -3.93 24.27 -31.69
N TYR A 129 -4.52 24.57 -30.54
CA TYR A 129 -5.97 24.65 -30.34
C TYR A 129 -6.51 26.10 -30.40
N GLY A 130 -5.71 27.08 -30.85
CA GLY A 130 -6.13 28.47 -31.01
C GLY A 130 -6.40 29.23 -29.70
N VAL A 131 -5.91 28.72 -28.57
CA VAL A 131 -6.08 29.35 -27.26
C VAL A 131 -4.88 30.29 -27.02
N GLU A 132 -4.98 31.51 -27.56
CA GLU A 132 -3.94 32.53 -27.42
C GLU A 132 -3.97 33.21 -26.03
N ASP A 133 -5.17 33.32 -25.41
CA ASP A 133 -5.40 34.01 -24.15
C ASP A 133 -5.36 33.08 -22.92
N ALA A 134 -4.21 32.44 -22.70
CA ALA A 134 -3.98 31.70 -21.45
C ALA A 134 -4.01 32.60 -20.19
N GLU A 135 -3.88 33.92 -20.35
CA GLU A 135 -3.99 34.91 -19.27
C GLU A 135 -5.41 35.03 -18.70
N ARG A 136 -6.45 34.74 -19.49
CA ARG A 136 -7.85 34.84 -19.07
C ARG A 136 -8.20 33.90 -17.91
N TRP A 137 -7.46 32.81 -17.78
CA TRP A 137 -7.69 31.77 -16.77
C TRP A 137 -6.65 31.80 -15.65
N ARG A 138 -5.85 32.87 -15.53
CA ARG A 138 -4.94 33.04 -14.40
C ARG A 138 -5.78 33.19 -13.12
N VAL A 139 -5.78 32.16 -12.29
CA VAL A 139 -6.40 32.21 -10.96
C VAL A 139 -5.64 33.27 -10.16
N PRO A 140 -6.29 34.33 -9.67
CA PRO A 140 -5.59 35.41 -8.97
C PRO A 140 -4.91 34.85 -7.72
N GLU A 141 -3.60 35.02 -7.61
CA GLU A 141 -2.87 34.70 -6.38
C GLU A 141 -3.41 35.60 -5.26
N GLY A 142 -3.81 34.98 -4.15
CA GLY A 142 -4.56 35.61 -3.07
C GLY A 142 -3.94 36.94 -2.63
N GLY A 143 -4.74 38.00 -2.73
CA GLY A 143 -4.39 39.33 -2.24
C GLY A 143 -4.03 39.29 -0.76
N SER A 144 -2.80 39.70 -0.47
CA SER A 144 -2.36 40.08 0.87
C SER A 144 -3.29 41.15 1.43
N MET A 145 -4.12 40.79 2.42
CA MET A 145 -4.87 41.73 3.24
C MET A 145 -3.88 42.47 4.15
N ALA A 146 -3.33 43.58 3.67
CA ALA A 146 -2.55 44.52 4.46
C ALA A 146 -2.98 45.97 4.11
N GLY A 147 -3.47 46.70 5.12
CA GLY A 147 -3.94 48.09 5.06
C GLY A 147 -5.44 48.17 4.77
N GLU A 148 -6.29 48.80 5.58
CA GLU A 148 -6.13 49.92 6.54
C GLU A 148 -7.01 49.73 7.79
#